data_AF-A0A816NQU0-F1
#
_entry.id   AF-A0A816NQU0-F1
#
_cell.length_a   1.000
_cell.length_b   1.000
_cell.length_c   1.000
_cell.angle_alpha   90.00
_cell.angle_beta   90.00
_cell.angle_gamma   90.00
#
_symmetry.space_group_name_H-M   'P 1'
#
loop_
_entity.id
_entity.type
_entity.pdbx_description
1 polymer ?
#
loop_
_entity_poly.entity_id
_entity_poly.type
_entity_poly.pdbx_seq_one_letter_code
_entity_poly.pdbx_strand_id
1 'polypeptide(L)'
;ALRLLDMEAMIKLGFFIRSLHLQLKQLHQEQSSNFQQAFTVYRGQGLSQQDFQNLCDSKGGLLSFNNFLSTSKEKEVAMNFVQDSPYESTDNVSVIFIMTIDPSKISTSNTPFAMIDDYTVIKGAQEILFTM
;
A
#
# COMPACT_ATOMS: atom_id res chain seq x y z
N ALA A 1 11.62 6.32 -8.72
CA ALA A 1 10.64 7.41 -8.92
C ALA A 1 9.99 7.80 -7.59
N LEU A 2 8.75 7.38 -7.32
CA LEU A 2 7.90 7.92 -6.25
C LEU A 2 8.47 7.84 -4.82
N ARG A 3 8.88 6.65 -4.35
CA ARG A 3 9.46 6.48 -3.01
C ARG A 3 10.70 7.32 -2.76
N LEU A 4 11.51 7.52 -3.80
CA LEU A 4 12.77 8.27 -3.75
C LEU A 4 12.58 9.75 -4.12
N LEU A 5 11.34 10.19 -4.42
CA LEU A 5 11.02 11.53 -4.92
C LEU A 5 11.89 11.95 -6.12
N ASP A 6 12.24 10.99 -6.96
CA ASP A 6 13.03 11.22 -8.17
C ASP A 6 12.15 11.89 -9.24
N MET A 7 12.27 13.22 -9.31
CA MET A 7 11.46 14.06 -10.17
C MET A 7 11.62 13.75 -11.66
N GLU A 8 12.82 13.43 -12.12
CA GLU A 8 13.05 13.15 -13.53
C GLU A 8 12.31 11.86 -13.94
N ALA A 9 12.43 10.81 -13.13
CA ALA A 9 11.70 9.57 -13.36
C ALA A 9 10.18 9.78 -13.22
N MET A 10 9.73 10.60 -12.28
CA MET A 10 8.30 10.92 -12.11
C MET A 10 7.72 11.65 -13.33
N ILE A 11 8.45 12.61 -13.92
CA ILE A 11 8.01 13.31 -15.13
C ILE A 11 7.91 12.33 -16.30
N LYS A 12 8.94 11.49 -16.50
CA LYS A 12 8.97 10.49 -17.57
C LYS A 12 7.84 9.45 -17.41
N LEU A 13 7.53 9.05 -16.19
CA LEU A 13 6.48 8.07 -15.87
C LEU A 13 5.12 8.72 -15.57
N GLY A 14 4.98 10.03 -15.71
CA GLY A 14 3.79 10.77 -15.27
C GLY A 14 2.52 10.29 -15.97
N PHE A 15 2.61 9.95 -17.25
CA PHE A 15 1.49 9.37 -18.01
C PHE A 15 1.05 8.03 -17.42
N PHE A 16 2.00 7.18 -17.02
CA PHE A 16 1.73 5.86 -16.45
C PHE A 16 1.12 5.99 -15.05
N ILE A 17 1.71 6.85 -14.19
CA ILE A 17 1.19 7.13 -12.84
C ILE A 17 -0.25 7.66 -12.93
N ARG A 18 -0.52 8.59 -13.85
CA ARG A 18 -1.87 9.12 -14.07
C ARG A 18 -2.83 8.04 -14.58
N SER A 19 -2.40 7.21 -15.53
CA SER A 19 -3.21 6.12 -16.07
C SER A 19 -3.60 5.13 -14.98
N LEU A 20 -2.64 4.71 -14.15
CA LEU A 20 -2.87 3.79 -13.04
C LEU A 20 -3.83 4.38 -12.00
N HIS A 21 -3.67 5.66 -11.65
CA HIS A 21 -4.60 6.36 -10.75
C HIS A 21 -6.03 6.38 -11.31
N LEU A 22 -6.21 6.69 -12.60
CA LEU A 22 -7.53 6.74 -13.22
C LEU A 22 -8.21 5.36 -13.27
N GLN A 23 -7.44 4.30 -13.57
CA GLN A 23 -7.94 2.93 -13.54
C GLN A 23 -8.38 2.51 -12.14
N LEU A 24 -7.58 2.81 -11.11
CA LEU A 24 -7.96 2.56 -9.73
C LEU A 24 -9.20 3.34 -9.31
N LYS A 25 -9.34 4.59 -9.75
CA LYS A 25 -10.53 5.39 -9.47
C LYS A 25 -11.79 4.79 -10.07
N GLN A 26 -11.70 4.28 -11.30
CA GLN A 26 -12.82 3.59 -11.95
C GLN A 26 -13.19 2.31 -11.18
N LEU A 27 -12.20 1.45 -10.90
CA LEU A 27 -12.43 0.21 -10.14
C LEU A 27 -13.01 0.48 -8.74
N HIS A 28 -12.54 1.53 -8.07
CA HIS A 28 -13.07 1.94 -6.76
C HIS A 28 -14.57 2.26 -6.82
N GLN A 29 -15.00 2.98 -7.87
CA GLN A 29 -16.41 3.31 -8.08
C GLN A 29 -17.25 2.05 -8.34
N GLU A 30 -16.77 1.18 -9.22
CA GLU A 30 -17.41 -0.10 -9.55
C GLU A 30 -17.54 -1.03 -8.33
N GLN A 31 -16.56 -1.01 -7.43
CA GLN A 31 -16.50 -1.88 -6.25
C GLN A 31 -17.05 -1.22 -4.97
N SER A 32 -17.55 0.01 -5.04
CA SER A 32 -17.96 0.80 -3.86
C SER A 32 -19.00 0.09 -2.96
N SER A 33 -19.92 -0.69 -3.56
CA SER A 33 -20.90 -1.50 -2.84
C SER A 33 -20.28 -2.65 -2.05
N ASN A 34 -19.11 -3.14 -2.43
CA ASN A 34 -18.41 -4.24 -1.76
C ASN A 34 -17.67 -3.76 -0.50
N PHE A 35 -17.44 -2.45 -0.36
CA PHE A 35 -16.65 -1.85 0.72
C PHE A 35 -17.50 -0.86 1.54
N GLN A 36 -18.59 -1.34 2.13
CA GLN A 36 -19.45 -0.52 2.99
C GLN A 36 -19.04 -0.55 4.46
N GLN A 37 -18.31 -1.58 4.88
CA GLN A 37 -17.90 -1.79 6.25
C GLN A 37 -16.39 -1.64 6.39
N ALA A 38 -15.95 -1.27 7.58
CA ALA A 38 -14.53 -1.21 7.89
C ALA A 38 -13.88 -2.60 7.73
N PHE A 39 -12.67 -2.64 7.20
CA PHE A 39 -11.93 -3.87 6.97
C PHE A 39 -10.45 -3.70 7.29
N THR A 40 -9.76 -4.80 7.56
CA THR A 40 -8.33 -4.80 7.84
C THR A 40 -7.55 -5.24 6.62
N VAL A 41 -6.42 -4.58 6.38
CA VAL A 41 -5.41 -4.99 5.40
C VAL A 41 -4.04 -5.08 6.06
N TYR A 42 -3.18 -5.87 5.44
CA TYR A 42 -1.86 -6.21 5.90
C TYR A 42 -0.83 -5.87 4.84
N ARG A 43 0.34 -5.39 5.28
CA ARG A 43 1.49 -5.17 4.40
C ARG A 43 2.78 -5.57 5.12
N GLY A 44 3.47 -6.56 4.58
CA GLY A 44 4.83 -6.90 5.00
C GLY A 44 5.85 -6.08 4.23
N GLN A 45 6.86 -5.58 4.93
CA GLN A 45 7.99 -4.88 4.34
C GLN A 45 9.14 -4.84 5.35
N GLY A 46 10.39 -4.83 4.88
CA GLY A 46 11.53 -4.45 5.71
C GLY A 46 11.82 -2.96 5.65
N LEU A 47 12.27 -2.45 6.78
CA LEU A 47 12.67 -1.07 6.99
C LEU A 47 14.10 -1.02 7.48
N SER A 48 14.80 0.07 7.20
CA SER A 48 16.06 0.33 7.90
C SER A 48 15.80 0.48 9.40
N GLN A 49 16.79 0.16 10.22
CA GLN A 49 16.68 0.35 11.67
C GLN A 49 16.39 1.82 12.03
N GLN A 50 16.92 2.77 11.25
CA GLN A 50 16.63 4.19 11.42
C GLN A 50 15.15 4.51 11.15
N ASP A 51 14.60 4.02 10.03
CA ASP A 51 13.18 4.25 9.70
C ASP A 51 12.27 3.59 10.73
N PHE A 52 12.64 2.41 11.22
CA PHE A 52 11.91 1.73 12.29
C PHE A 52 11.93 2.53 13.60
N GLN A 53 13.08 3.10 13.98
CA GLN A 53 13.16 3.94 15.17
C GLN A 53 12.33 5.23 15.00
N ASN A 54 12.40 5.87 13.84
CA ASN A 54 11.57 7.04 13.52
C ASN A 54 10.07 6.73 13.65
N LEU A 55 9.63 5.54 13.20
CA LEU A 55 8.25 5.07 13.40
C LEU A 55 7.91 4.87 14.89
N CYS A 56 8.85 4.31 15.67
CA CYS A 56 8.65 4.13 17.10
C CYS A 56 8.53 5.47 17.85
N ASP A 57 9.32 6.47 17.45
CA ASP A 57 9.34 7.79 18.07
C ASP A 57 8.14 8.65 17.65
N SER A 58 7.55 8.38 16.49
CA SER A 58 6.37 9.07 15.95
C SER A 58 5.04 8.39 16.31
N LYS A 59 5.02 7.48 17.30
CA LYS A 59 3.79 6.82 17.76
C LYS A 59 2.69 7.84 18.11
N GLY A 60 1.48 7.58 17.61
CA GLY A 60 0.34 8.51 17.73
C GLY A 60 0.32 9.62 16.66
N GLY A 61 1.37 9.74 15.85
CA GLY A 61 1.43 10.61 14.69
C GLY A 61 0.78 10.00 13.44
N LEU A 62 1.01 10.67 12.30
CA LEU A 62 0.55 10.24 10.99
C LEU A 62 1.70 9.63 10.18
N LEU A 63 1.40 8.57 9.43
CA LEU A 63 2.31 7.97 8.47
C LEU A 63 1.79 8.23 7.06
N SER A 64 2.64 8.76 6.19
CA SER A 64 2.32 8.96 4.77
C SER A 64 3.08 7.96 3.89
N PHE A 65 2.43 7.52 2.82
CA PHE A 65 3.03 6.72 1.77
C PHE A 65 3.08 7.53 0.49
N ASN A 66 4.28 7.86 0.02
CA ASN A 66 4.48 8.65 -1.20
C ASN A 66 4.48 7.78 -2.47
N ASN A 67 3.88 6.59 -2.43
CA ASN A 67 3.80 5.64 -3.52
C ASN A 67 2.47 4.88 -3.42
N PHE A 68 2.03 4.28 -4.52
CA PHE A 68 0.90 3.34 -4.49
C PHE A 68 1.15 2.27 -3.42
N LEU A 69 0.14 2.03 -2.58
CA LEU A 69 0.27 1.17 -1.41
C LEU A 69 -0.43 -0.16 -1.69
N SER A 70 0.37 -1.18 -2.03
CA SER A 70 -0.11 -2.55 -2.17
C SER A 70 -0.23 -3.20 -0.78
N THR A 71 -1.37 -3.81 -0.54
CA THR A 71 -1.74 -4.48 0.72
C THR A 71 -2.57 -5.71 0.41
N SER A 72 -2.71 -6.62 1.37
CA SER A 72 -3.54 -7.81 1.23
C SER A 72 -4.56 -7.88 2.36
N LYS A 73 -5.75 -8.42 2.10
CA LYS A 73 -6.68 -8.81 3.18
C LYS A 73 -6.21 -10.08 3.91
N GLU A 74 -5.33 -10.86 3.30
CA GLU A 74 -4.79 -12.11 3.84
C GLU A 74 -3.45 -11.86 4.55
N LYS A 75 -3.43 -12.09 5.86
CA LYS A 75 -2.23 -11.85 6.67
C LYS A 75 -1.04 -12.70 6.20
N GLU A 76 -1.27 -13.96 5.82
CA GLU A 76 -0.20 -14.87 5.36
C GLU A 76 0.47 -14.37 4.09
N VAL A 77 -0.28 -13.74 3.18
CA VAL A 77 0.28 -13.12 1.98
C VAL A 77 1.24 -12.00 2.38
N ALA A 78 0.87 -11.15 3.35
CA ALA A 78 1.76 -10.13 3.90
C ALA A 78 2.99 -10.71 4.61
N MET A 79 2.86 -11.85 5.31
CA MET A 79 3.98 -12.54 5.97
C MET A 79 5.05 -13.01 4.97
N ASN A 80 4.65 -13.47 3.79
CA ASN A 80 5.61 -13.91 2.76
C ASN A 80 6.56 -12.77 2.36
N PHE A 81 6.09 -11.52 2.30
CA PHE A 81 6.93 -10.36 1.98
C PHE A 81 7.96 -9.98 3.06
N VAL A 82 7.83 -10.52 4.28
CA VAL A 82 8.84 -10.37 5.34
C VAL A 82 9.72 -11.60 5.51
N GLN A 83 9.25 -12.78 5.10
CA GLN A 83 10.01 -14.05 5.17
C GLN A 83 10.92 -14.26 3.96
N ASP A 84 10.44 -13.91 2.76
CA ASP A 84 11.16 -14.13 1.49
C ASP A 84 12.09 -12.97 1.09
N SER A 85 12.14 -11.93 1.91
CA SER A 85 12.95 -10.77 1.57
C SER A 85 14.43 -11.01 1.89
N PRO A 86 15.36 -10.72 0.97
CA PRO A 86 16.80 -10.78 1.19
C PRO A 86 17.28 -9.61 2.06
N TYR A 87 16.63 -9.35 3.20
CA TYR A 87 17.10 -8.42 4.23
C TYR A 87 18.26 -9.05 5.02
N GLU A 88 19.22 -9.65 4.32
CA GLU A 88 20.47 -10.22 4.87
C GLU A 88 21.48 -9.13 5.27
N SER A 89 21.15 -7.85 5.10
CA SER A 89 21.88 -6.76 5.76
C SER A 89 21.42 -6.69 7.22
N THR A 90 22.35 -6.74 8.16
CA THR A 90 22.14 -6.65 9.62
C THR A 90 21.30 -5.47 10.10
N ASP A 91 21.07 -4.47 9.25
CA ASP A 91 20.52 -3.17 9.60
C ASP A 91 19.04 -3.02 9.21
N ASN A 92 18.39 -4.09 8.72
CA ASN A 92 16.98 -4.07 8.34
C ASN A 92 16.10 -4.83 9.33
N VAL A 93 14.92 -4.28 9.62
CA VAL A 93 13.90 -4.86 10.49
C VAL A 93 12.66 -5.18 9.66
N SER A 94 12.22 -6.44 9.70
CA SER A 94 10.97 -6.87 9.09
C SER A 94 9.77 -6.39 9.91
N VAL A 95 8.84 -5.69 9.26
CA VAL A 95 7.62 -5.16 9.88
C VAL A 95 6.38 -5.58 9.12
N ILE A 96 5.27 -5.69 9.85
CA ILE A 96 3.94 -5.90 9.28
C ILE A 96 3.06 -4.75 9.73
N PHE A 97 2.61 -3.97 8.75
CA PHE A 97 1.59 -2.97 8.96
C PHE A 97 0.22 -3.65 9.00
N ILE A 98 -0.55 -3.35 10.05
CA ILE A 98 -1.94 -3.76 10.21
C ILE A 98 -2.77 -2.48 10.15
N MET A 99 -3.54 -2.30 9.08
CA MET A 99 -4.26 -1.06 8.82
C MET A 99 -5.76 -1.34 8.78
N THR A 100 -6.52 -0.59 9.58
CA THR A 100 -7.98 -0.62 9.53
C THR A 100 -8.46 0.48 8.61
N ILE A 101 -9.19 0.08 7.58
CA ILE A 101 -9.69 0.92 6.52
C ILE A 101 -11.16 1.18 6.82
N ASP A 102 -11.53 2.45 6.93
CA ASP A 102 -12.90 2.91 7.10
C ASP A 102 -13.36 3.59 5.80
N PRO A 103 -14.13 2.90 4.94
CA PRO A 103 -14.55 3.43 3.64
C PRO A 103 -15.30 4.76 3.75
N SER A 104 -16.02 5.01 4.85
CA SER A 104 -16.79 6.24 5.04
C SER A 104 -15.89 7.49 5.13
N LYS A 105 -14.66 7.32 5.64
CA LYS A 105 -13.66 8.39 5.73
C LYS A 105 -12.90 8.56 4.42
N ILE A 106 -12.81 7.50 3.62
CA ILE A 106 -12.12 7.51 2.33
C ILE A 106 -13.01 8.04 1.22
N SER A 107 -14.33 7.86 1.29
CA SER A 107 -15.25 8.46 0.31
C SER A 107 -15.17 9.99 0.24
N THR A 108 -14.63 10.63 1.27
CA THR A 108 -14.33 12.07 1.31
C THR A 108 -12.88 12.42 0.96
N SER A 109 -11.97 11.44 0.94
CA SER A 109 -10.58 11.63 0.53
C SER A 109 -10.41 11.29 -0.95
N ASN A 110 -9.53 12.01 -1.64
CA ASN A 110 -9.25 11.77 -3.05
C ASN A 110 -8.30 10.56 -3.24
N THR A 111 -8.41 9.54 -2.37
CA THR A 111 -7.53 8.37 -2.27
C THR A 111 -8.29 7.09 -2.62
N PRO A 112 -8.64 6.87 -3.90
CA PRO A 112 -9.26 5.63 -4.34
C PRO A 112 -8.39 4.42 -4.03
N PHE A 113 -9.06 3.30 -3.77
CA PHE A 113 -8.48 1.99 -3.66
C PHE A 113 -9.35 0.96 -4.38
N ALA A 114 -8.78 -0.14 -4.81
CA ALA A 114 -9.54 -1.23 -5.38
C ALA A 114 -8.93 -2.58 -5.02
N MET A 115 -9.77 -3.60 -4.99
CA MET A 115 -9.33 -4.99 -5.07
C MET A 115 -8.90 -5.28 -6.50
N ILE A 116 -7.69 -5.80 -6.67
CA ILE A 116 -7.08 -6.03 -8.00
C ILE A 116 -6.69 -7.49 -8.23
N ASP A 117 -7.41 -8.43 -7.61
CA ASP A 117 -7.15 -9.87 -7.74
C ASP A 117 -7.22 -10.39 -9.18
N ASP A 118 -8.04 -9.76 -10.03
CA ASP A 118 -8.13 -10.09 -11.45
C ASP A 118 -6.92 -9.60 -12.27
N TYR A 119 -6.10 -8.72 -11.70
CA TYR A 119 -4.94 -8.10 -12.34
C TYR A 119 -3.62 -8.53 -11.70
N THR A 120 -3.65 -9.03 -10.47
CA THR A 120 -2.45 -9.44 -9.74
C THR A 120 -1.91 -10.78 -10.25
N VAL A 121 -0.59 -10.92 -10.22
CA VAL A 121 0.08 -12.19 -10.57
C VAL A 121 -0.17 -13.23 -9.47
N ILE A 122 -0.36 -12.79 -8.23
CA ILE A 122 -0.52 -13.64 -7.05
C ILE A 122 -2.01 -13.94 -6.84
N LYS A 123 -2.49 -15.01 -7.49
CA LYS A 123 -3.90 -15.41 -7.39
C LYS A 123 -4.32 -15.64 -5.93
N GLY A 124 -5.46 -15.08 -5.56
CA GLY A 124 -6.00 -15.19 -4.20
C GLY A 124 -5.28 -14.32 -3.16
N ALA A 125 -4.42 -13.38 -3.60
CA ALA A 125 -3.78 -12.44 -2.70
C ALA A 125 -4.76 -11.50 -1.99
N GLN A 126 -6.00 -11.36 -2.48
CA GLN A 126 -6.94 -10.34 -2.02
C GLN A 126 -6.27 -8.97 -1.92
N GLU A 127 -5.55 -8.61 -2.97
CA GLU A 127 -4.72 -7.42 -3.01
C GLU A 127 -5.62 -6.18 -3.08
N ILE A 128 -5.50 -5.30 -2.09
CA ILE A 128 -6.08 -3.97 -2.11
C ILE A 128 -4.95 -2.98 -2.41
N LEU A 129 -5.06 -2.31 -3.55
CA LEU A 129 -4.11 -1.29 -3.99
C LEU A 129 -4.70 0.09 -3.76
N PHE A 130 -4.02 0.92 -2.96
CA PHE A 130 -4.38 2.32 -2.74
C PHE A 130 -3.54 3.22 -3.65
N THR A 131 -4.15 4.30 -4.12
CA THR A 131 -3.42 5.38 -4.79
C THR A 131 -2.67 6.28 -3.78
N MET A 132 -1.86 7.20 -4.31
CA MET A 132 -1.23 8.28 -3.54
C MET A 132 -2.17 9.46 -3.36
#